data_AF-A0A0F9S5X9-F1
#
_entry.id   AF-A0A0F9S5X9-F1
#
_cell.length_a   1.000
_cell.length_b   1.000
_cell.length_c   1.000
_cell.angle_alpha   90.00
_cell.angle_beta   90.00
_cell.angle_gamma   90.00
#
_symmetry.space_group_name_H-M   'P 1'
#
loop_
_entity.id
_entity.type
_entity.pdbx_description
1 polymer ?
#
loop_
_entity_poly.entity_id
_entity_poly.type
_entity_poly.pdbx_seq_one_letter_code
_entity_poly.pdbx_strand_id
1 'polypeptide(L)'
;MTGERVKVCFKCELYIIIYSNDSMNMKFENIFSMVHSGHMVQIVNLSEIEKEGYVQVCNSEDEMKKLVKEVEDSLSYIDGIGYSW
;
A
#
# COMPACT_ATOMS: atom_id res chain seq x y z
N MET A 1 12.46 17.66 -11.61
CA MET A 1 12.44 16.28 -11.08
C MET A 1 11.30 16.23 -10.08
N THR A 2 10.17 15.63 -10.45
CA THR A 2 9.07 15.37 -9.53
C THR A 2 9.50 14.20 -8.66
N GLY A 3 9.86 14.46 -7.40
CA GLY A 3 10.25 13.40 -6.47
C GLY A 3 9.02 12.55 -6.16
N GLU A 4 9.01 11.31 -6.65
CA GLU A 4 7.95 10.36 -6.32
C GLU A 4 8.03 10.01 -4.83
N ARG A 5 6.91 10.16 -4.13
CA ARG A 5 6.80 9.76 -2.73
C ARG A 5 6.39 8.31 -2.67
N VAL A 6 6.97 7.58 -1.73
CA VAL A 6 6.69 6.17 -1.51
C VAL A 6 6.39 5.91 -0.05
N LYS A 7 5.51 4.95 0.22
CA LYS A 7 5.34 4.38 1.55
C LYS A 7 6.14 3.09 1.61
N VAL A 8 7.05 3.00 2.56
CA VAL A 8 7.99 1.88 2.70
C VAL A 8 7.82 1.21 4.05
N CYS A 9 7.91 -0.12 4.06
CA CYS A 9 8.03 -0.95 5.25
C CYS A 9 9.48 -1.42 5.38
N PHE A 10 10.21 -0.90 6.37
CA PHE A 10 11.63 -1.22 6.57
C PHE A 10 11.87 -2.67 6.98
N LYS A 11 10.91 -3.29 7.67
CA LYS A 11 11.02 -4.69 8.10
C LYS A 11 10.84 -5.69 6.95
N CYS A 12 10.00 -5.34 5.97
CA CYS A 12 9.70 -6.23 4.84
C CYS A 12 10.53 -5.89 3.60
N GLU A 13 11.24 -4.76 3.62
CA GLU A 13 11.95 -4.22 2.45
C GLU A 13 11.02 -4.01 1.25
N LEU A 14 9.76 -3.62 1.53
CA LEU A 14 8.71 -3.42 0.54
C LEU A 14 8.25 -1.97 0.48
N TYR A 15 7.91 -1.48 -0.71
CA TYR A 15 7.33 -0.15 -0.87
C TYR A 15 6.19 -0.08 -1.89
N ILE A 16 5.42 1.01 -1.80
CA ILE A 16 4.37 1.39 -2.74
C ILE A 16 4.54 2.85 -3.15
N ILE A 17 4.20 3.20 -4.39
CA ILE A 17 4.23 4.60 -4.85
C ILE A 17 2.94 5.31 -4.41
N ILE A 18 3.11 6.54 -3.91
CA ILE A 18 2.02 7.43 -3.50
C ILE A 18 1.76 8.42 -4.64
N TYR A 19 0.59 8.28 -5.27
CA TYR A 19 0.11 9.22 -6.28
C TYR A 19 -0.85 10.22 -5.62
N SER A 20 -0.45 11.50 -5.62
CA SER A 20 -1.25 12.59 -5.08
C SER A 20 -2.57 12.73 -5.84
N ASN A 21 -3.67 13.07 -5.13
CA ASN A 21 -5.03 13.24 -5.68
C ASN A 21 -5.72 11.99 -6.24
N ASP A 22 -5.25 10.78 -5.91
CA ASP A 22 -5.93 9.54 -6.27
C ASP A 22 -6.60 8.87 -5.05
N SER A 23 -7.93 8.77 -5.08
CA SER A 23 -8.71 8.10 -4.03
C SER A 23 -8.39 6.61 -3.87
N MET A 24 -8.01 5.92 -4.95
CA MET A 24 -7.58 4.53 -4.91
C MET A 24 -6.22 4.40 -4.21
N ASN A 25 -5.33 5.38 -4.40
CA ASN A 25 -4.04 5.41 -3.72
C ASN A 25 -4.21 5.50 -2.20
N MET A 26 -5.16 6.31 -1.71
CA MET A 26 -5.49 6.36 -0.27
C MET A 26 -5.97 5.01 0.27
N LYS A 27 -6.85 4.31 -0.47
CA LYS A 27 -7.31 2.96 -0.06
C LYS A 27 -6.15 1.99 0.01
N PHE A 28 -5.29 2.00 -1.00
CA PHE A 28 -4.15 1.10 -1.06
C PHE A 28 -3.11 1.40 0.02
N GLU A 29 -2.88 2.68 0.33
CA GLU A 29 -2.04 3.10 1.44
C GLU A 29 -2.56 2.55 2.78
N ASN A 30 -3.88 2.57 2.99
CA ASN A 30 -4.51 1.97 4.16
C ASN A 30 -4.33 0.44 4.19
N ILE A 31 -4.58 -0.25 3.08
CA ILE A 31 -4.35 -1.70 2.98
C ILE A 31 -2.89 -2.05 3.28
N PHE A 32 -1.94 -1.34 2.68
CA PHE A 32 -0.53 -1.53 2.94
C PHE A 32 -0.20 -1.35 4.42
N SER A 33 -0.79 -0.34 5.07
CA SER A 33 -0.62 -0.10 6.51
C SER A 33 -1.24 -1.19 7.38
N MET A 34 -2.40 -1.74 6.98
CA MET A 34 -3.06 -2.83 7.68
C MET A 34 -2.27 -4.14 7.56
N VAL A 35 -1.81 -4.49 6.36
CA VAL A 35 -1.00 -5.70 6.10
C VAL A 35 0.33 -5.64 6.85
N HIS A 36 0.92 -4.44 6.94
CA HIS A 36 2.16 -4.20 7.67
C HIS A 36 1.93 -3.64 9.07
N SER A 37 0.77 -3.94 9.67
CA SER A 37 0.47 -3.51 11.04
C SER A 37 1.50 -4.06 12.02
N GLY A 38 2.04 -3.20 12.87
CA GLY A 38 3.13 -3.54 13.80
C GLY A 38 4.53 -3.52 13.18
N HIS A 39 4.67 -3.12 11.90
CA HIS A 39 5.98 -2.86 11.28
C HIS A 39 6.30 -1.36 11.32
N MET A 40 7.59 -1.03 11.20
CA MET A 40 8.00 0.36 11.00
C MET A 40 7.73 0.74 9.54
N VAL A 41 6.71 1.58 9.33
CA VAL A 41 6.28 2.06 8.02
C VAL A 41 6.44 3.57 7.96
N GLN A 42 7.02 4.11 6.88
CA GLN A 42 7.25 5.55 6.72
C GLN A 42 7.03 6.01 5.28
N ILE A 43 6.72 7.30 5.11
CA ILE A 43 6.67 7.94 3.79
C ILE A 43 8.01 8.66 3.54
N VAL A 44 8.68 8.29 2.47
CA VAL A 44 9.99 8.84 2.04
C VAL A 44 9.95 9.16 0.55
N ASN A 45 11.01 9.77 0.01
CA ASN A 45 11.19 9.89 -1.44
C ASN A 45 11.75 8.58 -2.01
N LEU A 46 11.35 8.22 -3.24
CA LEU A 46 11.83 6.99 -3.89
C LEU A 46 13.37 6.91 -3.92
N SER A 47 14.03 8.03 -4.19
CA SER A 47 15.50 8.14 -4.23
C SER A 47 16.20 7.80 -2.91
N GLU A 48 15.50 7.86 -1.77
CA GLU A 48 16.05 7.50 -0.46
C GLU A 48 16.17 5.99 -0.27
N ILE A 49 15.34 5.20 -0.96
CA ILE A 49 15.29 3.74 -0.84
C ILE A 49 15.80 2.99 -2.09
N GLU A 50 15.93 3.69 -3.22
CA GLU A 50 16.36 3.11 -4.50
C GLU A 50 17.74 2.42 -4.42
N LYS A 51 18.61 2.89 -3.52
CA LYS A 51 19.96 2.33 -3.32
C LYS A 51 20.00 1.12 -2.38
N GLU A 52 18.90 0.81 -1.73
CA GLU A 52 18.86 -0.13 -0.61
C GLU A 52 18.17 -1.46 -0.95
N GLY A 53 17.81 -1.69 -2.21
CA GLY A 53 17.31 -2.99 -2.68
C GLY A 53 15.84 -3.28 -2.32
N TYR A 54 15.08 -2.26 -1.92
CA TYR A 54 13.65 -2.39 -1.63
C TYR A 54 12.86 -2.84 -2.87
N VAL A 55 11.85 -3.67 -2.66
CA VAL A 55 11.01 -4.23 -3.71
C VAL A 55 9.67 -3.49 -3.77
N GLN A 56 9.32 -3.04 -4.97
CA GLN A 56 8.01 -2.46 -5.24
C GLN A 56 6.94 -3.56 -5.28
N VAL A 57 5.87 -3.40 -4.50
CA VAL A 57 4.79 -4.41 -4.44
C VAL A 57 3.79 -4.26 -5.59
N CYS A 58 3.65 -3.06 -6.15
CA CYS A 58 2.75 -2.79 -7.26
C CYS A 58 3.41 -1.81 -8.23
N ASN A 59 3.58 -2.23 -9.47
CA ASN A 59 4.31 -1.48 -10.49
C ASN A 59 3.39 -0.63 -11.38
N SER A 60 2.08 -0.75 -11.21
CA SER A 60 1.08 0.01 -11.97
C SER A 60 -0.19 0.29 -11.18
N GLU A 61 -0.92 1.31 -11.61
CA GLU A 61 -2.25 1.63 -11.10
C GLU A 61 -3.22 0.45 -11.29
N ASP A 62 -3.09 -0.30 -12.38
CA ASP A 62 -3.96 -1.46 -12.68
C ASP A 62 -3.72 -2.64 -11.72
N GLU A 63 -2.46 -2.93 -11.36
CA GLU A 63 -2.13 -3.90 -10.32
C GLU A 63 -2.66 -3.46 -8.96
N MET A 64 -2.55 -2.16 -8.66
CA MET A 64 -3.08 -1.57 -7.44
C MET A 64 -4.62 -1.73 -7.37
N LYS A 65 -5.33 -1.46 -8.47
CA LYS A 65 -6.79 -1.65 -8.58
C LYS A 65 -7.19 -3.11 -8.37
N LYS A 66 -6.43 -4.05 -8.94
CA LYS A 66 -6.69 -5.48 -8.80
C LYS A 66 -6.56 -5.94 -7.35
N LEU A 67 -5.49 -5.53 -6.66
CA LEU A 67 -5.27 -5.88 -5.26
C LEU A 67 -6.29 -5.25 -4.31
N VAL A 68 -6.65 -3.98 -4.51
CA VAL A 68 -7.73 -3.34 -3.73
C VAL A 68 -9.03 -4.13 -3.89
N LYS A 69 -9.38 -4.51 -5.13
CA LYS A 69 -10.58 -5.31 -5.39
C LYS A 69 -10.53 -6.69 -4.73
N GLU A 70 -9.40 -7.40 -4.80
CA GLU A 70 -9.24 -8.71 -4.14
C GLU A 70 -9.37 -8.60 -2.61
N VAL A 71 -8.85 -7.53 -2.01
CA VAL A 71 -8.98 -7.26 -0.57
C VAL A 71 -10.41 -6.85 -0.22
N GLU A 72 -11.08 -6.01 -1.01
CA GLU A 72 -12.49 -5.65 -0.84
C GLU A 72 -13.41 -6.87 -0.97
N ASP A 73 -13.17 -7.74 -1.96
CA ASP A 73 -13.90 -9.00 -2.12
C ASP A 73 -13.67 -9.92 -0.91
N SER A 74 -12.45 -9.97 -0.38
CA SER A 74 -12.12 -10.75 0.83
C SER A 74 -12.70 -10.15 2.13
N LEU A 75 -12.80 -8.83 2.23
CA LEU A 75 -13.39 -8.13 3.38
C LEU A 75 -14.92 -8.16 3.33
N SER A 76 -15.53 -8.09 2.15
CA SER A 76 -16.99 -8.23 1.98
C SER A 76 -17.48 -9.64 2.35
N TYR A 77 -16.61 -10.65 2.22
CA TYR A 77 -16.86 -11.98 2.77
C TYR A 77 -16.91 -11.98 4.31
N ILE A 78 -16.10 -11.14 4.96
CA ILE A 78 -16.06 -11.02 6.42
C ILE A 78 -17.26 -10.20 6.93
N ASP A 79 -17.74 -9.22 6.19
CA ASP A 79 -18.93 -8.43 6.54
C ASP A 79 -20.25 -9.25 6.47
N GLY A 80 -20.22 -10.41 5.80
CA GLY A 80 -21.25 -11.45 5.89
C GLY A 80 -21.27 -12.20 7.23
N ILE A 81 -20.26 -12.01 8.08
CA ILE A 81 -20.18 -12.50 9.45
C ILE A 81 -20.48 -11.28 10.34
N GLY A 82 -21.77 -10.97 10.48
CA GLY A 82 -22.24 -9.76 11.13
C GLY A 82 -21.55 -9.49 12.47
N TYR A 83 -20.76 -8.41 12.52
CA TYR A 83 -20.46 -7.75 13.78
C TYR A 83 -21.68 -6.90 14.14
N SER A 84 -22.58 -7.50 14.93
CA SER A 84 -23.56 -6.74 15.71
C SER A 84 -22.81 -5.84 16.69
N TRP A 85 -22.94 -4.53 16.51
CA TRP A 85 -22.74 -3.56 17.60
C TRP A 85 -23.90 -3.64 18.57
#